data_AF-A0A364N8C1-F1
#
_entry.id   AF-A0A364N8C1-F1
#
_cell.length_a   1.000
_cell.length_b   1.000
_cell.length_c   1.000
_cell.angle_alpha   90.00
_cell.angle_beta   90.00
_cell.angle_gamma   90.00
#
_symmetry.space_group_name_H-M   'P 1'
#
loop_
_entity.id
_entity.type
_entity.pdbx_description
1 polymer ?
#
loop_
_entity_poly.entity_id
_entity_poly.type
_entity_poly.pdbx_seq_one_letter_code
_entity_poly.pdbx_strand_id
1 'polypeptide(L)'
;MKNSIVALVLISAAAARPAAIMRKREVPQEHAHRNVILAVNDLLLMNNPDNIQDGVFALLGAAAAADGAGDIADADCLQQAVADQAFSNAKDIGDVEGMTMALIYRALERNTGSVGLASVPCESIQAVNPEIAALQQHQDPASDGAEDLNKSIAEELARQIASIGGDPLMANEASTFAPGEIGDPTGAGNTCDDENDDEGCINSQGLRVNDLSEDEIAAAVAGVNGAAATGNSTASVGGVATNQDAAAEDDGAAAEAGAAVGNCNPTIVFGLPSDGRNEDAFEPADLSTFNHGSAQNIAIISSFICSQMSNKCDATASAVSACDAAASAAQGLAGQAAASAFNSALGF
;
A
#
# COMPACT_ATOMS: atom_id res chain seq x y z
N MET A 1 22.12 -90.67 -5.42
CA MET A 1 21.74 -90.18 -4.09
C MET A 1 20.92 -88.91 -4.28
N LYS A 2 19.71 -88.88 -3.71
CA LYS A 2 18.71 -87.81 -3.81
C LYS A 2 19.03 -86.70 -2.80
N ASN A 3 19.39 -85.51 -3.25
CA ASN A 3 19.42 -84.30 -2.39
C ASN A 3 18.97 -83.12 -3.28
N SER A 4 17.69 -82.77 -3.24
CA SER A 4 17.03 -81.87 -2.29
C SER A 4 17.19 -80.40 -2.66
N ILE A 5 16.04 -79.85 -3.06
CA ILE A 5 15.68 -78.45 -3.28
C ILE A 5 16.00 -77.63 -2.03
N VAL A 6 16.68 -76.49 -2.21
CA VAL A 6 16.46 -75.28 -1.40
C VAL A 6 16.53 -74.08 -2.34
N ALA A 7 15.37 -73.58 -2.75
CA ALA A 7 15.22 -72.27 -3.37
C ALA A 7 15.28 -71.22 -2.25
N LEU A 8 16.37 -70.47 -2.18
CA LEU A 8 16.49 -69.31 -1.30
C LEU A 8 16.00 -68.08 -2.06
N VAL A 9 14.73 -67.72 -1.86
CA VAL A 9 14.17 -66.44 -2.33
C VAL A 9 14.71 -65.35 -1.39
N LEU A 10 15.76 -64.66 -1.82
CA LEU A 10 16.18 -63.41 -1.18
C LEU A 10 15.22 -62.31 -1.63
N ILE A 11 14.20 -62.06 -0.82
CA ILE A 11 13.40 -60.83 -0.86
C ILE A 11 14.33 -59.71 -0.37
N SER A 12 15.00 -59.04 -1.30
CA SER A 12 15.62 -57.75 -1.04
C SER A 12 14.50 -56.75 -0.75
N ALA A 13 14.27 -56.48 0.53
CA ALA A 13 13.49 -55.33 0.98
C ALA A 13 14.21 -54.06 0.50
N ALA A 14 13.76 -53.52 -0.63
CA ALA A 14 14.05 -52.14 -0.96
C ALA A 14 13.40 -51.30 0.15
N ALA A 15 14.20 -50.90 1.14
CA ALA A 15 13.84 -49.82 2.02
C ALA A 15 13.71 -48.57 1.14
N ALA A 16 12.52 -48.34 0.61
CA ALA A 16 12.10 -47.05 0.11
C ALA A 16 12.17 -46.11 1.32
N ARG A 17 13.35 -45.52 1.54
CA ARG A 17 13.41 -44.21 2.18
C ARG A 17 12.45 -43.36 1.36
N PRO A 18 11.40 -42.75 1.93
CA PRO A 18 10.82 -41.63 1.23
C PRO A 18 12.00 -40.69 0.99
N ALA A 19 12.38 -40.51 -0.27
CA ALA A 19 13.05 -39.29 -0.65
C ALA A 19 12.17 -38.23 -0.04
N ALA A 20 12.68 -37.52 0.98
CA ALA A 20 12.05 -36.31 1.41
C ALA A 20 11.79 -35.57 0.11
N ILE A 21 10.50 -35.44 -0.24
CA ILE A 21 10.08 -34.56 -1.28
C ILE A 21 10.52 -33.23 -0.71
N MET A 22 11.75 -32.84 -1.04
CA MET A 22 12.18 -31.46 -1.06
C MET A 22 11.14 -30.85 -1.99
N ARG A 23 10.04 -30.39 -1.39
CA ARG A 23 9.21 -29.40 -2.05
C ARG A 23 10.24 -28.38 -2.50
N LYS A 24 10.33 -28.19 -3.82
CA LYS A 24 11.10 -27.09 -4.37
C LYS A 24 10.77 -25.90 -3.48
N ARG A 25 11.79 -25.27 -2.89
CA ARG A 25 11.63 -24.03 -2.14
C ARG A 25 10.75 -23.16 -3.04
N GLU A 26 9.47 -23.04 -2.66
CA GLU A 26 8.57 -22.13 -3.35
C GLU A 26 9.24 -20.76 -3.25
N VAL A 27 9.14 -20.03 -4.35
CA VAL A 27 9.88 -18.80 -4.62
C VAL A 27 9.76 -17.86 -3.41
N PRO A 28 10.78 -17.07 -3.06
CA PRO A 28 10.97 -16.65 -1.67
C PRO A 28 9.83 -15.75 -1.16
N GLN A 29 9.48 -16.03 0.10
CA GLN A 29 8.47 -15.37 0.93
C GLN A 29 8.72 -13.86 0.95
N GLU A 30 7.70 -13.04 0.66
CA GLU A 30 7.61 -11.59 0.99
C GLU A 30 6.26 -11.01 0.50
N HIS A 31 5.13 -11.66 0.82
CA HIS A 31 3.78 -11.12 0.54
C HIS A 31 3.12 -10.44 1.74
N ALA A 32 3.90 -10.03 2.74
CA ALA A 32 3.41 -9.26 3.89
C ALA A 32 2.67 -7.98 3.47
N HIS A 33 3.28 -7.19 2.58
CA HIS A 33 2.74 -5.95 1.99
C HIS A 33 2.24 -6.17 0.56
N ARG A 34 1.43 -7.20 0.35
CA ARG A 34 0.94 -7.59 -0.98
C ARG A 34 0.22 -6.46 -1.72
N ASN A 35 -0.55 -5.65 -1.01
CA ASN A 35 -1.18 -4.43 -1.52
C ASN A 35 -0.16 -3.49 -2.21
N VAL A 36 0.99 -3.25 -1.57
CA VAL A 36 2.07 -2.41 -2.11
C VAL A 36 2.75 -3.07 -3.30
N ILE A 37 3.02 -4.36 -3.21
CA ILE A 37 3.67 -5.13 -4.28
C ILE A 37 2.82 -5.10 -5.55
N LEU A 38 1.51 -5.34 -5.44
CA LEU A 38 0.60 -5.33 -6.58
C LEU A 38 0.58 -3.96 -7.26
N ALA A 39 0.38 -2.88 -6.50
CA ALA A 39 0.35 -1.52 -7.04
C ALA A 39 1.66 -1.14 -7.76
N VAL A 40 2.81 -1.46 -7.15
CA VAL A 40 4.11 -1.17 -7.76
C VAL A 40 4.40 -2.04 -8.97
N ASN A 41 3.98 -3.31 -8.98
CA ASN A 41 4.21 -4.20 -10.10
C ASN A 41 3.40 -3.77 -11.34
N ASP A 42 2.16 -3.33 -11.14
CA ASP A 42 1.34 -2.77 -12.22
C ASP A 42 2.01 -1.56 -12.87
N LEU A 43 2.59 -0.66 -12.06
CA LEU A 43 3.32 0.52 -12.52
C LEU A 43 4.64 0.18 -13.18
N LEU A 44 5.44 -0.71 -12.58
CA LEU A 44 6.70 -1.20 -13.12
C LEU A 44 6.51 -1.73 -14.55
N LEU A 45 5.49 -2.57 -14.76
CA LEU A 45 5.24 -3.24 -16.03
C LEU A 45 4.74 -2.31 -17.15
N MET A 46 4.32 -1.08 -16.84
CA MET A 46 3.93 -0.09 -17.87
C MET A 46 5.11 0.27 -18.79
N ASN A 47 6.30 0.42 -18.20
CA ASN A 47 7.55 0.67 -18.91
C ASN A 47 8.71 0.13 -18.07
N ASN A 48 9.21 -1.04 -18.47
CA ASN A 48 10.19 -1.84 -17.74
C ASN A 48 11.43 -2.09 -18.62
N PRO A 49 12.32 -1.08 -18.77
CA PRO A 49 13.47 -1.18 -19.67
C PRO A 49 14.51 -2.21 -19.22
N ASP A 50 14.59 -2.47 -17.91
CA ASP A 50 15.55 -3.40 -17.31
C ASP A 50 15.00 -4.84 -17.22
N ASN A 51 13.84 -5.13 -17.81
CA ASN A 51 13.27 -6.48 -17.84
C ASN A 51 13.12 -7.13 -16.44
N ILE A 52 12.84 -6.33 -15.42
CA ILE A 52 12.63 -6.81 -14.04
C ILE A 52 11.39 -7.70 -14.02
N GLN A 53 11.46 -8.85 -13.36
CA GLN A 53 10.42 -9.88 -13.51
C GLN A 53 9.16 -9.57 -12.69
N ASP A 54 9.34 -9.28 -11.40
CA ASP A 54 8.25 -8.98 -10.49
C ASP A 54 8.78 -8.18 -9.28
N GLY A 55 7.99 -7.24 -8.78
CA GLY A 55 8.31 -6.45 -7.59
C GLY A 55 8.58 -7.29 -6.34
N VAL A 56 8.00 -8.49 -6.18
CA VAL A 56 8.28 -9.32 -4.98
C VAL A 56 9.76 -9.66 -4.84
N PHE A 57 10.48 -9.86 -5.96
CA PHE A 57 11.88 -10.28 -5.92
C PHE A 57 12.80 -9.26 -5.24
N ALA A 58 12.48 -7.97 -5.33
CA ALA A 58 13.32 -6.93 -4.76
C ALA A 58 13.23 -6.84 -3.23
N LEU A 59 12.17 -7.40 -2.63
CA LEU A 59 12.00 -7.48 -1.19
C LEU A 59 12.76 -8.67 -0.58
N LEU A 60 13.31 -9.54 -1.42
CA LEU A 60 14.08 -10.71 -1.00
C LEU A 60 15.55 -10.35 -0.74
N GLY A 61 16.23 -11.20 0.02
CA GLY A 61 17.69 -11.13 0.14
C GLY A 61 18.40 -11.30 -1.21
N ALA A 62 19.56 -10.68 -1.38
CA ALA A 62 20.27 -10.51 -2.66
C ALA A 62 20.36 -11.78 -3.55
N ALA A 63 20.65 -12.94 -2.94
CA ALA A 63 20.78 -14.19 -3.68
C ALA A 63 19.46 -14.64 -4.35
N ALA A 64 18.32 -14.35 -3.71
CA ALA A 64 16.99 -14.64 -4.22
C ALA A 64 16.49 -13.54 -5.16
N ALA A 65 16.77 -12.28 -4.84
CA ALA A 65 16.43 -11.14 -5.68
C ALA A 65 17.04 -11.25 -7.08
N ALA A 66 18.23 -11.84 -7.20
CA ALA A 66 18.91 -12.08 -8.47
C ALA A 66 18.08 -12.91 -9.49
N ASP A 67 17.16 -13.77 -9.03
CA ASP A 67 16.31 -14.57 -9.93
C ASP A 67 15.28 -13.72 -10.69
N GLY A 68 14.92 -12.55 -10.14
CA GLY A 68 13.95 -11.62 -10.74
C GLY A 68 14.54 -10.28 -11.18
N ALA A 69 15.86 -10.09 -11.07
CA ALA A 69 16.51 -8.81 -11.25
C ALA A 69 16.51 -8.26 -12.68
N GLY A 70 16.24 -9.09 -13.68
CA GLY A 70 16.35 -8.69 -15.09
C GLY A 70 17.78 -8.26 -15.42
N ASP A 71 17.94 -7.05 -15.94
CA ASP A 71 19.21 -6.44 -16.33
C ASP A 71 19.88 -5.68 -15.17
N ILE A 72 19.26 -5.63 -13.99
CA ILE A 72 19.86 -5.04 -12.78
C ILE A 72 20.96 -5.98 -12.24
N ALA A 73 22.21 -5.55 -12.38
CA ALA A 73 23.37 -6.35 -11.97
C ALA A 73 23.58 -6.43 -10.45
N ASP A 74 23.22 -5.36 -9.73
CA ASP A 74 23.37 -5.28 -8.28
C ASP A 74 22.02 -5.55 -7.60
N ALA A 75 21.87 -6.76 -7.07
CA ALA A 75 20.64 -7.19 -6.40
C ALA A 75 20.34 -6.38 -5.12
N ASP A 76 21.33 -5.70 -4.52
CA ASP A 76 21.07 -4.81 -3.38
C ASP A 76 20.43 -3.49 -3.80
N CYS A 77 20.54 -3.14 -5.09
CA CYS A 77 19.88 -2.00 -5.69
C CYS A 77 18.53 -2.31 -6.34
N LEU A 78 18.11 -3.58 -6.40
CA LEU A 78 16.90 -3.97 -7.14
C LEU A 78 15.64 -3.26 -6.61
N GLN A 79 15.48 -3.15 -5.29
CA GLN A 79 14.31 -2.47 -4.71
C GLN A 79 14.25 -1.00 -5.10
N GLN A 80 15.40 -0.31 -5.07
CA GLN A 80 15.45 1.08 -5.51
C GLN A 80 15.14 1.19 -7.00
N ALA A 81 15.67 0.30 -7.85
CA ALA A 81 15.39 0.31 -9.28
C ALA A 81 13.90 0.09 -9.57
N VAL A 82 13.26 -0.88 -8.89
CA VAL A 82 11.82 -1.13 -9.02
C VAL A 82 11.00 0.10 -8.60
N ALA A 83 11.28 0.64 -7.41
CA ALA A 83 10.57 1.81 -6.89
C ALA A 83 10.74 3.03 -7.80
N ASP A 84 11.97 3.29 -8.25
CA ASP A 84 12.30 4.44 -9.10
C ASP A 84 11.63 4.36 -10.46
N GLN A 85 11.62 3.17 -11.09
CA GLN A 85 10.94 2.97 -12.37
C GLN A 85 9.42 3.08 -12.22
N ALA A 86 8.83 2.46 -11.19
CA ALA A 86 7.39 2.56 -10.91
C ALA A 86 6.97 4.01 -10.63
N PHE A 87 7.76 4.75 -9.84
CA PHE A 87 7.52 6.16 -9.57
C PHE A 87 7.58 7.02 -10.84
N SER A 88 8.57 6.81 -11.71
CA SER A 88 8.62 7.49 -13.00
C SER A 88 7.40 7.21 -13.86
N ASN A 89 6.97 5.94 -13.93
CA ASN A 89 5.80 5.55 -14.71
C ASN A 89 4.50 6.19 -14.15
N ALA A 90 4.34 6.22 -12.83
CA ALA A 90 3.22 6.89 -12.16
C ALA A 90 3.23 8.41 -12.42
N LYS A 91 4.41 9.03 -12.31
CA LYS A 91 4.62 10.47 -12.53
C LYS A 91 4.29 10.89 -13.96
N ASP A 92 4.65 10.07 -14.95
CA ASP A 92 4.38 10.33 -16.37
C ASP A 92 2.87 10.37 -16.68
N ILE A 93 2.05 9.64 -15.91
CA ILE A 93 0.58 9.64 -16.06
C ILE A 93 -0.14 10.51 -15.03
N GLY A 94 0.59 11.16 -14.12
CA GLY A 94 0.03 12.02 -13.07
C GLY A 94 -0.68 11.26 -11.94
N ASP A 95 -0.31 10.00 -11.71
CA ASP A 95 -0.90 9.14 -10.68
C ASP A 95 -0.21 9.34 -9.32
N VAL A 96 -0.82 10.18 -8.47
CA VAL A 96 -0.29 10.49 -7.13
C VAL A 96 -0.36 9.30 -6.18
N GLU A 97 -1.38 8.45 -6.32
CA GLU A 97 -1.51 7.22 -5.54
C GLU A 97 -0.39 6.26 -5.93
N GLY A 98 -0.18 6.02 -7.23
CA GLY A 98 0.91 5.20 -7.73
C GLY A 98 2.30 5.71 -7.34
N MET A 99 2.52 7.03 -7.38
CA MET A 99 3.76 7.64 -6.86
C MET A 99 3.91 7.37 -5.36
N THR A 100 2.83 7.47 -4.58
CA THR A 100 2.83 7.19 -3.14
C THR A 100 3.18 5.72 -2.86
N MET A 101 2.58 4.78 -3.60
CA MET A 101 2.88 3.34 -3.45
C MET A 101 4.32 3.00 -3.80
N ALA A 102 4.91 3.67 -4.80
CA ALA A 102 6.33 3.51 -5.12
C ALA A 102 7.26 4.05 -4.01
N LEU A 103 6.91 5.17 -3.36
CA LEU A 103 7.65 5.68 -2.20
C LEU A 103 7.56 4.71 -1.01
N ILE A 104 6.36 4.20 -0.71
CA ILE A 104 6.14 3.19 0.35
C ILE A 104 6.98 1.95 0.06
N TYR A 105 6.95 1.44 -1.17
CA TYR A 105 7.72 0.27 -1.58
C TYR A 105 9.23 0.49 -1.44
N ARG A 106 9.75 1.68 -1.75
CA ARG A 106 11.17 2.01 -1.55
C ARG A 106 11.58 1.91 -0.08
N ALA A 107 10.66 2.25 0.81
CA ALA A 107 10.87 2.23 2.24
C ALA A 107 10.64 0.86 2.87
N LEU A 108 9.90 -0.07 2.24
CA LEU A 108 9.68 -1.40 2.81
C LEU A 108 10.97 -2.10 3.24
N GLU A 109 10.88 -2.85 4.35
CA GLU A 109 11.96 -3.72 4.78
C GLU A 109 12.25 -4.77 3.69
N ARG A 110 13.53 -5.03 3.45
CA ARG A 110 13.96 -6.19 2.65
C ARG A 110 14.28 -7.33 3.59
N ASN A 111 13.82 -8.52 3.24
CA ASN A 111 14.11 -9.74 3.97
C ASN A 111 15.61 -10.04 3.96
N THR A 112 16.13 -10.29 5.15
CA THR A 112 17.50 -10.73 5.35
C THR A 112 17.51 -12.18 5.84
N GLY A 113 18.58 -12.92 5.58
CA GLY A 113 18.60 -14.36 5.85
C GLY A 113 18.55 -14.77 7.33
N SER A 114 18.36 -13.83 8.26
CA SER A 114 18.30 -14.07 9.71
C SER A 114 17.75 -12.87 10.45
N VAL A 115 16.99 -13.12 11.52
CA VAL A 115 16.50 -12.10 12.45
C VAL A 115 17.64 -11.19 12.97
N GLY A 116 17.44 -9.88 12.83
CA GLY A 116 18.35 -8.83 13.30
C GLY A 116 19.56 -8.59 12.39
N LEU A 117 19.56 -9.15 11.17
CA LEU A 117 20.55 -8.81 10.15
C LEU A 117 20.10 -7.56 9.40
N ALA A 118 20.94 -6.53 9.41
CA ALA A 118 20.71 -5.33 8.63
C ALA A 118 20.82 -5.62 7.11
N SER A 119 19.91 -5.03 6.35
CA SER A 119 19.93 -5.02 4.90
C SER A 119 21.05 -4.13 4.37
N VAL A 120 21.70 -4.56 3.29
CA VAL A 120 22.75 -3.79 2.63
C VAL A 120 22.12 -2.62 1.85
N PRO A 121 22.58 -1.36 2.03
CA PRO A 121 22.12 -0.23 1.23
C PRO A 121 22.50 -0.35 -0.25
N CYS A 122 21.69 0.22 -1.13
CA CYS A 122 22.06 0.37 -2.54
C CYS A 122 23.12 1.47 -2.70
N GLU A 123 24.29 1.11 -3.22
CA GLU A 123 25.39 2.08 -3.45
C GLU A 123 25.75 2.26 -4.93
N SER A 124 25.35 1.32 -5.80
CA SER A 124 25.83 1.27 -7.20
C SER A 124 24.89 1.92 -8.21
N ILE A 125 23.62 2.14 -7.86
CA ILE A 125 22.61 2.76 -8.72
C ILE A 125 22.14 4.06 -8.07
N GLN A 126 22.19 5.14 -8.85
CA GLN A 126 21.60 6.42 -8.47
C GLN A 126 20.16 6.49 -8.97
N ALA A 127 19.19 6.68 -8.07
CA ALA A 127 17.80 6.91 -8.46
C ALA A 127 17.66 8.18 -9.31
N VAL A 128 16.82 8.11 -10.34
CA VAL A 128 16.44 9.19 -11.25
C VAL A 128 15.52 10.18 -10.53
N ASN A 129 14.59 9.68 -9.70
CA ASN A 129 13.66 10.52 -8.98
C ASN A 129 14.26 10.93 -7.61
N PRO A 130 14.39 12.24 -7.33
CA PRO A 130 14.93 12.71 -6.06
C PRO A 130 14.09 12.28 -4.86
N GLU A 131 12.78 12.08 -5.05
CA GLU A 131 11.86 11.60 -4.01
C GLU A 131 12.20 10.17 -3.58
N ILE A 132 12.57 9.30 -4.55
CA ILE A 132 13.05 7.94 -4.29
C ILE A 132 14.47 7.94 -3.74
N ALA A 133 15.34 8.83 -4.24
CA ALA A 133 16.71 8.97 -3.78
C ALA A 133 16.84 9.43 -2.32
N ALA A 134 15.83 10.14 -1.80
CA ALA A 134 15.77 10.58 -0.41
C ALA A 134 15.48 9.42 0.57
N LEU A 135 14.99 8.30 0.07
CA LEU A 135 14.53 7.18 0.87
C LEU A 135 15.52 6.01 0.85
N GLN A 136 15.45 5.23 1.93
CA GLN A 136 16.11 3.94 2.07
C GLN A 136 15.13 2.95 2.71
N GLN A 137 15.47 1.66 2.65
CA GLN A 137 14.66 0.60 3.23
C GLN A 137 14.70 0.60 4.76
N HIS A 138 13.57 0.26 5.38
CA HIS A 138 13.49 -0.16 6.76
C HIS A 138 14.45 -1.33 7.00
N GLN A 139 14.96 -1.43 8.22
CA GLN A 139 15.78 -2.54 8.69
C GLN A 139 14.93 -3.49 9.52
N ASP A 140 15.38 -4.75 9.59
CA ASP A 140 14.83 -5.73 10.51
C ASP A 140 14.78 -5.12 11.93
N PRO A 141 13.60 -5.06 12.57
CA PRO A 141 13.41 -4.39 13.87
C PRO A 141 14.24 -4.97 15.01
N ALA A 142 14.72 -6.21 14.89
CA ALA A 142 15.62 -6.81 15.87
C ALA A 142 17.08 -6.38 15.67
N SER A 143 17.41 -5.64 14.60
CA SER A 143 18.76 -5.13 14.36
C SER A 143 19.10 -3.98 15.32
N ASP A 144 20.39 -3.85 15.65
CA ASP A 144 20.87 -2.79 16.54
C ASP A 144 20.59 -1.40 15.96
N GLY A 145 19.85 -0.56 16.69
CA GLY A 145 19.44 0.78 16.26
C GLY A 145 18.34 0.85 15.20
N ALA A 146 17.69 -0.28 14.86
CA ALA A 146 16.65 -0.31 13.83
C ALA A 146 15.43 0.54 14.17
N GLU A 147 14.97 0.55 15.43
CA GLU A 147 13.79 1.31 15.86
C GLU A 147 13.92 2.81 15.53
N ASP A 148 15.02 3.45 15.95
CA ASP A 148 15.28 4.86 15.68
C ASP A 148 15.47 5.13 14.17
N LEU A 149 16.13 4.21 13.46
CA LEU A 149 16.37 4.35 12.03
C LEU A 149 15.08 4.23 11.21
N ASN A 150 14.27 3.21 11.48
CA ASN A 150 12.97 2.96 10.86
C ASN A 150 12.03 4.14 11.08
N LYS A 151 11.99 4.67 12.31
CA LYS A 151 11.28 5.91 12.61
C LYS A 151 11.73 7.08 11.74
N SER A 152 13.05 7.29 11.58
CA SER A 152 13.56 8.36 10.71
C SER A 152 13.23 8.16 9.22
N ILE A 153 13.18 6.90 8.77
CA ILE A 153 12.76 6.54 7.40
C ILE A 153 11.28 6.85 7.22
N ALA A 154 10.42 6.48 8.17
CA ALA A 154 8.99 6.78 8.13
C ALA A 154 8.72 8.30 8.15
N GLU A 155 9.50 9.08 8.91
CA GLU A 155 9.38 10.55 8.90
C GLU A 155 9.75 11.14 7.53
N GLU A 156 10.83 10.67 6.91
CA GLU A 156 11.22 11.14 5.58
C GLU A 156 10.22 10.68 4.51
N LEU A 157 9.71 9.44 4.61
CA LEU A 157 8.65 8.93 3.75
C LEU A 157 7.40 9.82 3.83
N ALA A 158 6.95 10.18 5.03
CA ALA A 158 5.83 11.08 5.22
C ALA A 158 6.06 12.44 4.53
N ARG A 159 7.29 12.99 4.62
CA ARG A 159 7.65 14.23 3.92
C ARG A 159 7.61 14.07 2.41
N GLN A 160 8.13 12.97 1.87
CA GLN A 160 8.12 12.71 0.42
C GLN A 160 6.70 12.54 -0.11
N ILE A 161 5.86 11.76 0.58
CA ILE A 161 4.44 11.58 0.25
C ILE A 161 3.71 12.94 0.27
N ALA A 162 3.90 13.75 1.32
CA ALA A 162 3.34 15.09 1.39
C ALA A 162 3.81 15.99 0.24
N SER A 163 5.08 15.87 -0.16
CA SER A 163 5.68 16.72 -1.20
C SER A 163 5.06 16.50 -2.58
N ILE A 164 4.59 15.28 -2.86
CA ILE A 164 3.90 14.92 -4.11
C ILE A 164 2.37 15.08 -4.04
N GLY A 165 1.85 15.49 -2.87
CA GLY A 165 0.42 15.70 -2.64
C GLY A 165 -0.36 14.45 -2.20
N GLY A 166 0.32 13.37 -1.79
CA GLY A 166 -0.31 12.19 -1.20
C GLY A 166 -0.63 12.35 0.29
N ASP A 167 -1.33 11.37 0.87
CA ASP A 167 -1.66 11.35 2.31
C ASP A 167 -0.46 10.87 3.15
N PRO A 168 0.14 11.74 3.98
CA PRO A 168 1.31 11.37 4.78
C PRO A 168 1.05 10.27 5.81
N LEU A 169 -0.21 10.01 6.17
CA LEU A 169 -0.56 8.91 7.07
C LEU A 169 -0.20 7.54 6.46
N MET A 170 -0.13 7.45 5.13
CA MET A 170 0.29 6.24 4.43
C MET A 170 1.77 5.90 4.64
N ALA A 171 2.58 6.77 5.25
CA ALA A 171 3.97 6.44 5.58
C ALA A 171 4.08 5.21 6.49
N ASN A 172 3.13 5.03 7.40
CA ASN A 172 3.09 3.85 8.27
C ASN A 172 2.80 2.54 7.51
N GLU A 173 2.34 2.61 6.25
CA GLU A 173 2.19 1.40 5.42
C GLU A 173 3.55 0.72 5.18
N ALA A 174 4.65 1.48 5.20
CA ALA A 174 6.00 0.92 5.09
C ALA A 174 6.51 0.27 6.39
N SER A 175 5.78 0.40 7.49
CA SER A 175 6.19 -0.16 8.78
C SER A 175 6.16 -1.68 8.77
N THR A 176 6.88 -2.25 9.72
CA THR A 176 7.20 -3.69 9.77
C THR A 176 6.55 -4.37 10.99
N PHE A 177 6.88 -5.64 11.20
CA PHE A 177 6.43 -6.46 12.31
C PHE A 177 7.09 -6.02 13.63
N ALA A 178 6.60 -6.56 14.75
CA ALA A 178 7.35 -6.49 16.01
C ALA A 178 8.71 -7.22 15.88
N PRO A 179 9.76 -6.82 16.62
CA PRO A 179 11.06 -7.48 16.55
C PRO A 179 10.98 -8.97 16.89
N GLY A 180 11.65 -9.78 16.07
CA GLY A 180 11.82 -11.22 16.28
C GLY A 180 12.88 -11.55 17.34
N GLU A 181 13.09 -12.84 17.59
CA GLU A 181 14.13 -13.34 18.49
C GLU A 181 15.47 -13.53 17.75
N ILE A 182 16.50 -12.78 18.13
CA ILE A 182 17.86 -12.97 17.59
C ILE A 182 18.34 -14.40 17.86
N GLY A 183 18.77 -15.08 16.81
CA GLY A 183 19.22 -16.47 16.88
C GLY A 183 18.12 -17.50 16.66
N ASP A 184 16.92 -17.08 16.23
CA ASP A 184 15.87 -17.96 15.73
C ASP A 184 16.46 -18.97 14.71
N PRO A 185 16.36 -20.29 14.96
CA PRO A 185 16.93 -21.31 14.07
C PRO A 185 16.27 -21.37 12.69
N THR A 186 15.07 -20.80 12.53
CA THR A 186 14.39 -20.67 11.24
C THR A 186 14.82 -19.42 10.47
N GLY A 187 15.30 -18.40 11.19
CA GLY A 187 15.66 -17.10 10.65
C GLY A 187 14.47 -16.25 10.18
N ALA A 188 13.23 -16.69 10.40
CA ALA A 188 12.04 -16.06 9.84
C ALA A 188 11.49 -14.90 10.68
N GLY A 189 11.72 -14.90 12.01
CA GLY A 189 11.17 -13.87 12.88
C GLY A 189 9.64 -13.83 12.87
N ASN A 190 9.08 -12.65 13.11
CA ASN A 190 7.64 -12.42 12.92
C ASN A 190 7.41 -12.10 11.44
N THR A 191 6.56 -12.89 10.79
CA THR A 191 6.28 -12.75 9.36
C THR A 191 4.88 -13.28 9.04
N CYS A 192 4.37 -12.90 7.89
CA CYS A 192 3.26 -13.54 7.23
C CYS A 192 3.54 -13.54 5.72
N ASP A 193 3.02 -14.53 5.01
CA ASP A 193 3.21 -14.66 3.56
C ASP A 193 1.95 -15.30 2.96
N ASP A 194 1.08 -14.46 2.39
CA ASP A 194 -0.14 -14.93 1.73
C ASP A 194 -0.28 -14.24 0.37
N GLU A 195 -0.02 -14.99 -0.69
CA GLU A 195 -0.16 -14.52 -2.07
C GLU A 195 -1.60 -14.27 -2.50
N ASN A 196 -2.59 -14.70 -1.70
CA ASN A 196 -4.02 -14.57 -1.98
C ASN A 196 -4.68 -13.47 -1.13
N ASP A 197 -3.90 -12.79 -0.29
CA ASP A 197 -4.36 -11.67 0.53
C ASP A 197 -3.90 -10.34 -0.08
N ASP A 198 -4.72 -9.79 -0.98
CA ASP A 198 -4.40 -8.55 -1.68
C ASP A 198 -4.32 -7.32 -0.75
N GLU A 199 -4.85 -7.38 0.49
CA GLU A 199 -4.68 -6.32 1.50
C GLU A 199 -3.24 -6.30 2.07
N GLY A 200 -2.52 -7.41 1.90
CA GLY A 200 -1.29 -7.69 2.62
C GLY A 200 -1.61 -8.27 3.99
N CYS A 201 -1.11 -9.48 4.25
CA CYS A 201 -1.38 -10.18 5.49
C CYS A 201 -0.88 -9.43 6.73
N ILE A 202 0.06 -8.49 6.59
CA ILE A 202 0.52 -7.65 7.69
C ILE A 202 -0.60 -6.70 8.17
N ASN A 203 -1.47 -6.27 7.26
CA ASN A 203 -2.60 -5.38 7.51
C ASN A 203 -3.84 -6.17 7.93
N SER A 204 -4.23 -7.17 7.13
CA SER A 204 -5.46 -7.94 7.37
C SER A 204 -5.46 -8.69 8.70
N GLN A 205 -4.27 -9.04 9.21
CA GLN A 205 -4.09 -9.72 10.49
C GLN A 205 -3.66 -8.77 11.62
N GLY A 206 -3.48 -7.47 11.35
CA GLY A 206 -3.08 -6.47 12.34
C GLY A 206 -1.70 -6.74 12.95
N LEU A 207 -0.76 -7.20 12.14
CA LEU A 207 0.60 -7.55 12.56
C LEU A 207 1.57 -6.37 12.46
N ARG A 208 1.19 -5.32 11.72
CA ARG A 208 1.97 -4.10 11.54
C ARG A 208 2.14 -3.33 12.85
N VAL A 209 3.38 -2.95 13.16
CA VAL A 209 3.70 -2.03 14.25
C VAL A 209 4.06 -0.69 13.62
N ASN A 210 3.21 0.32 13.82
CA ASN A 210 3.46 1.66 13.27
C ASN A 210 4.74 2.26 13.85
N ASP A 211 5.59 2.80 12.98
CA ASP A 211 6.80 3.54 13.39
C ASP A 211 6.46 4.92 13.95
N LEU A 212 5.36 5.53 13.49
CA LEU A 212 4.94 6.87 13.87
C LEU A 212 3.49 6.90 14.38
N SER A 213 3.25 7.76 15.36
CA SER A 213 1.90 8.25 15.67
C SER A 213 1.43 9.29 14.65
N GLU A 214 0.11 9.53 14.59
CA GLU A 214 -0.46 10.59 13.73
C GLU A 214 0.11 11.98 14.05
N ASP A 215 0.34 12.29 15.33
CA ASP A 215 0.93 13.56 15.77
C ASP A 215 2.39 13.71 15.28
N GLU A 216 3.15 12.62 15.25
CA GLU A 216 4.54 12.61 14.75
C GLU A 216 4.58 12.78 13.24
N ILE A 217 3.67 12.16 12.50
CA ILE A 217 3.50 12.38 11.06
C ILE A 217 3.14 13.83 10.77
N ALA A 218 2.15 14.38 11.49
CA ALA A 218 1.76 15.78 11.35
C ALA A 218 2.93 16.73 11.64
N ALA A 219 3.73 16.44 12.66
CA ALA A 219 4.93 17.20 12.99
C ALA A 219 6.01 17.09 11.90
N ALA A 220 6.21 15.90 11.33
CA ALA A 220 7.17 15.70 10.25
C ALA A 220 6.80 16.55 9.02
N VAL A 221 5.51 16.64 8.66
CA VAL A 221 5.10 17.34 7.43
C VAL A 221 4.78 18.83 7.60
N ALA A 222 4.84 19.38 8.82
CA ALA A 222 4.43 20.75 9.15
C ALA A 222 5.13 21.89 8.38
N GLY A 223 6.16 21.61 7.59
CA GLY A 223 6.87 22.57 6.73
C GLY A 223 7.03 22.13 5.28
N VAL A 224 6.36 21.05 4.87
CA VAL A 224 6.40 20.57 3.48
C VAL A 224 5.38 21.37 2.68
N ASN A 225 5.89 22.26 1.82
CA ASN A 225 5.05 22.86 0.79
C ASN A 225 4.81 21.78 -0.28
N GLY A 226 3.66 21.12 -0.24
CA GLY A 226 3.27 20.21 -1.31
C GLY A 226 3.44 20.88 -2.68
N ALA A 227 3.90 20.12 -3.68
CA ALA A 227 3.95 20.61 -5.05
C ALA A 227 2.53 21.03 -5.44
N ALA A 228 2.30 22.34 -5.46
CA ALA A 228 1.11 22.90 -6.08
C ALA A 228 1.09 22.36 -7.50
N ALA A 229 0.11 21.50 -7.81
CA ALA A 229 -0.20 21.11 -9.16
C ALA A 229 -0.21 22.40 -9.99
N THR A 230 0.72 22.51 -10.94
CA THR A 230 0.71 23.58 -11.94
C THR A 230 -0.50 23.38 -12.84
N GLY A 231 -1.64 23.84 -12.35
CA GLY A 231 -2.97 23.80 -12.97
C GLY A 231 -3.61 25.18 -12.94
N ASN A 232 -3.18 26.02 -13.87
CA ASN A 232 -3.87 27.18 -14.41
C ASN A 232 -4.41 28.24 -13.41
N SER A 233 -3.59 29.24 -13.12
CA SER A 233 -4.05 30.53 -12.60
C SER A 233 -5.11 31.14 -13.54
N THR A 234 -6.38 31.03 -13.17
CA THR A 234 -7.40 31.92 -13.71
C THR A 234 -7.65 32.99 -12.65
N ALA A 235 -7.14 34.19 -12.94
CA ALA A 235 -7.33 35.36 -12.10
C ALA A 235 -8.82 35.58 -11.81
N SER A 236 -9.18 35.74 -10.54
CA SER A 236 -10.39 36.45 -10.16
C SER A 236 -10.01 37.66 -9.32
N VAL A 237 -10.53 38.78 -9.78
CA VAL A 237 -10.22 40.15 -9.38
C VAL A 237 -10.96 40.50 -8.09
N GLY A 238 -10.25 41.17 -7.18
CA GLY A 238 -10.74 42.31 -6.38
C GLY A 238 -12.00 42.11 -5.54
N GLY A 239 -11.83 42.01 -4.23
CA GLY A 239 -12.94 41.96 -3.28
C GLY A 239 -13.67 43.30 -3.07
N VAL A 240 -14.87 43.22 -2.49
CA VAL A 240 -15.45 44.18 -1.54
C VAL A 240 -16.45 43.41 -0.66
N ALA A 241 -16.48 43.77 0.62
CA ALA A 241 -17.27 43.15 1.68
C ALA A 241 -18.77 43.53 1.70
N THR A 242 -19.51 42.75 2.50
CA THR A 242 -20.65 43.10 3.40
C THR A 242 -22.03 42.46 3.14
N ASN A 243 -22.50 41.80 4.22
CA ASN A 243 -23.85 41.73 4.80
C ASN A 243 -24.93 40.79 4.21
N GLN A 244 -25.18 39.73 4.99
CA GLN A 244 -26.44 39.20 5.53
C GLN A 244 -27.78 39.34 4.79
N ASP A 245 -28.39 38.16 4.65
CA ASP A 245 -29.81 37.77 4.83
C ASP A 245 -30.88 38.23 3.84
N ALA A 246 -31.45 37.26 3.10
CA ALA A 246 -32.86 36.85 3.21
C ALA A 246 -33.25 35.90 2.06
N ALA A 247 -34.00 34.86 2.43
CA ALA A 247 -34.53 33.80 1.58
C ALA A 247 -35.50 34.28 0.47
N ALA A 248 -35.52 33.54 -0.64
CA ALA A 248 -36.73 33.17 -1.38
C ALA A 248 -36.40 32.04 -2.38
N GLU A 249 -37.13 30.94 -2.25
CA GLU A 249 -37.19 29.84 -3.21
C GLU A 249 -37.85 30.26 -4.52
N ASP A 250 -37.36 29.74 -5.65
CA ASP A 250 -38.22 29.24 -6.72
C ASP A 250 -37.49 28.12 -7.47
N ASP A 251 -38.30 27.12 -7.77
CA ASP A 251 -37.98 25.76 -8.14
C ASP A 251 -37.78 25.63 -9.67
N GLY A 252 -37.06 24.61 -10.12
CA GLY A 252 -37.11 24.16 -11.51
C GLY A 252 -35.85 24.34 -12.37
N ALA A 253 -34.76 23.69 -11.96
CA ALA A 253 -33.87 23.01 -12.91
C ALA A 253 -33.24 21.78 -12.23
N ALA A 254 -34.09 20.88 -11.75
CA ALA A 254 -33.72 19.49 -11.48
C ALA A 254 -33.42 18.79 -12.82
N ALA A 255 -32.18 18.91 -13.27
CA ALA A 255 -31.55 18.01 -14.22
C ALA A 255 -30.04 18.08 -14.03
N GLU A 256 -29.43 16.95 -13.66
CA GLU A 256 -27.99 16.66 -13.63
C GLU A 256 -27.17 17.13 -12.41
N ALA A 257 -27.69 16.97 -11.18
CA ALA A 257 -26.85 16.90 -9.97
C ALA A 257 -26.52 15.45 -9.55
N GLY A 258 -26.91 14.46 -10.36
CA GLY A 258 -26.54 13.04 -10.22
C GLY A 258 -25.47 12.57 -11.22
N ALA A 259 -24.75 13.50 -11.85
CA ALA A 259 -23.90 13.23 -13.01
C ALA A 259 -22.40 12.99 -12.69
N ALA A 260 -22.00 12.95 -11.42
CA ALA A 260 -20.59 12.96 -11.04
C ALA A 260 -20.06 11.65 -10.44
N VAL A 261 -20.85 10.55 -10.37
CA VAL A 261 -20.40 9.31 -9.68
C VAL A 261 -20.69 7.98 -10.41
N GLY A 262 -21.00 8.02 -11.71
CA GLY A 262 -21.32 6.80 -12.47
C GLY A 262 -22.70 6.23 -12.11
N ASN A 263 -22.87 4.90 -12.20
CA ASN A 263 -24.15 4.20 -11.96
C ASN A 263 -24.38 3.73 -10.52
N CYS A 264 -23.49 4.08 -9.59
CA CYS A 264 -23.50 3.61 -8.21
C CYS A 264 -24.08 4.64 -7.23
N ASN A 265 -24.36 4.17 -6.01
CA ASN A 265 -24.54 5.01 -4.83
C ASN A 265 -23.29 4.96 -3.94
N PRO A 266 -22.34 5.92 -4.08
CA PRO A 266 -21.11 5.93 -3.30
C PRO A 266 -21.28 6.51 -1.89
N THR A 267 -22.50 6.78 -1.40
CA THR A 267 -22.66 7.47 -0.11
C THR A 267 -22.20 6.63 1.09
N ILE A 268 -21.84 7.33 2.18
CA ILE A 268 -21.40 6.74 3.45
C ILE A 268 -22.47 7.00 4.53
N VAL A 269 -22.74 6.00 5.35
CA VAL A 269 -23.53 6.13 6.60
C VAL A 269 -22.61 6.15 7.81
N PHE A 270 -23.02 6.84 8.89
CA PHE A 270 -22.34 6.81 10.18
C PHE A 270 -23.33 6.41 11.28
N GLY A 271 -22.93 5.45 12.12
CA GLY A 271 -23.73 4.93 13.22
C GLY A 271 -23.35 3.49 13.54
N LEU A 272 -24.22 2.75 14.25
CA LEU A 272 -24.02 1.32 14.48
C LEU A 272 -24.03 0.57 13.14
N PRO A 273 -22.88 -0.03 12.73
CA PRO A 273 -22.74 -0.65 11.42
C PRO A 273 -23.38 -2.04 11.37
N SER A 274 -23.57 -2.56 10.16
CA SER A 274 -24.20 -3.87 9.94
C SER A 274 -23.29 -5.07 10.24
N ASP A 275 -21.99 -4.84 10.38
CA ASP A 275 -20.95 -5.87 10.55
C ASP A 275 -20.81 -6.42 11.99
N GLY A 276 -21.63 -5.95 12.93
CA GLY A 276 -21.68 -6.45 14.29
C GLY A 276 -20.79 -5.72 15.30
N ARG A 277 -20.16 -4.60 14.93
CA ARG A 277 -19.56 -3.69 15.91
C ARG A 277 -20.61 -3.06 16.85
N ASN A 278 -20.17 -2.72 18.05
CA ASN A 278 -21.03 -2.11 19.09
C ASN A 278 -20.79 -0.60 19.25
N GLU A 279 -19.92 -0.04 18.42
CA GLU A 279 -19.53 1.36 18.39
C GLU A 279 -19.96 1.98 17.06
N ASP A 280 -20.19 3.30 17.06
CA ASP A 280 -20.49 4.02 15.82
C ASP A 280 -19.29 3.98 14.87
N ALA A 281 -19.54 3.66 13.61
CA ALA A 281 -18.54 3.56 12.56
C ALA A 281 -19.10 4.07 11.23
N PHE A 282 -18.20 4.32 10.29
CA PHE A 282 -18.51 4.61 8.90
C PHE A 282 -18.72 3.31 8.13
N GLU A 283 -19.71 3.25 7.27
CA GLU A 283 -20.02 2.08 6.42
C GLU A 283 -20.54 2.56 5.05
N PRO A 284 -20.19 1.88 3.93
CA PRO A 284 -20.82 2.20 2.64
C PRO A 284 -22.34 2.01 2.71
N ALA A 285 -23.11 2.96 2.19
CA ALA A 285 -24.57 2.86 2.17
C ALA A 285 -25.06 1.75 1.23
N ASP A 286 -24.28 1.42 0.20
CA ASP A 286 -24.54 0.31 -0.72
C ASP A 286 -23.47 -0.78 -0.59
N LEU A 287 -23.66 -1.67 0.39
CA LEU A 287 -22.80 -2.83 0.63
C LEU A 287 -22.85 -3.89 -0.50
N SER A 288 -23.82 -3.80 -1.41
CA SER A 288 -23.90 -4.74 -2.55
C SER A 288 -22.88 -4.38 -3.64
N THR A 289 -22.62 -3.08 -3.80
CA THR A 289 -21.65 -2.54 -4.74
C THR A 289 -20.29 -2.33 -4.09
N PHE A 290 -20.28 -1.82 -2.86
CA PHE A 290 -19.11 -1.47 -2.06
C PHE A 290 -19.05 -2.40 -0.85
N ASN A 291 -18.75 -3.68 -1.08
CA ASN A 291 -18.68 -4.68 -0.02
C ASN A 291 -17.40 -4.51 0.81
N HIS A 292 -17.47 -3.63 1.80
CA HIS A 292 -16.41 -3.35 2.76
C HIS A 292 -17.00 -3.30 4.17
N GLY A 293 -16.26 -3.79 5.15
CA GLY A 293 -16.66 -3.67 6.56
C GLY A 293 -16.71 -2.21 7.01
N SER A 294 -17.23 -1.95 8.19
CA SER A 294 -17.21 -0.59 8.72
C SER A 294 -15.80 -0.16 9.13
N ALA A 295 -15.58 1.13 9.39
CA ALA A 295 -14.35 1.64 9.96
C ALA A 295 -14.62 2.85 10.87
N GLN A 296 -13.82 3.03 11.92
CA GLN A 296 -13.93 4.22 12.79
C GLN A 296 -13.33 5.47 12.15
N ASN A 297 -12.48 5.30 11.14
CA ASN A 297 -11.90 6.39 10.36
C ASN A 297 -12.62 6.51 9.01
N ILE A 298 -13.16 7.70 8.72
CA ILE A 298 -13.86 8.00 7.46
C ILE A 298 -12.97 7.74 6.25
N ALA A 299 -11.66 8.00 6.37
CA ALA A 299 -10.71 7.87 5.27
C ALA A 299 -10.65 6.45 4.70
N ILE A 300 -10.83 5.43 5.55
CA ILE A 300 -10.85 4.02 5.12
C ILE A 300 -12.02 3.78 4.17
N ILE A 301 -13.23 4.21 4.57
CA ILE A 301 -14.44 3.98 3.78
C ILE A 301 -14.48 4.86 2.53
N SER A 302 -14.15 6.14 2.65
CA SER A 302 -14.18 7.05 1.51
C SER A 302 -13.15 6.67 0.45
N SER A 303 -11.93 6.30 0.85
CA SER A 303 -10.88 5.89 -0.11
C SER A 303 -11.23 4.58 -0.80
N PHE A 304 -11.76 3.60 -0.04
CA PHE A 304 -12.27 2.36 -0.64
C PHE A 304 -13.33 2.66 -1.70
N ILE A 305 -14.35 3.46 -1.36
CA ILE A 305 -15.43 3.80 -2.30
C ILE A 305 -14.87 4.46 -3.57
N CYS A 306 -14.01 5.47 -3.43
CA CYS A 306 -13.45 6.18 -4.59
C CYS A 306 -12.58 5.26 -5.46
N SER A 307 -11.79 4.36 -4.88
CA SER A 307 -11.00 3.35 -5.63
C SER A 307 -11.87 2.42 -6.47
N GLN A 308 -13.09 2.12 -6.02
CA GLN A 308 -14.00 1.21 -6.70
C GLN A 308 -14.81 1.89 -7.80
N MET A 309 -14.83 3.22 -7.89
CA MET A 309 -15.71 3.94 -8.79
C MET A 309 -15.42 3.67 -10.27
N SER A 310 -14.15 3.60 -10.67
CA SER A 310 -13.77 3.28 -12.05
C SER A 310 -14.19 1.87 -12.46
N ASN A 311 -14.12 0.92 -11.51
CA ASN A 311 -14.31 -0.51 -11.77
C ASN A 311 -15.76 -0.99 -11.61
N LYS A 312 -16.50 -0.44 -10.66
CA LYS A 312 -17.85 -0.88 -10.30
C LYS A 312 -18.93 0.03 -10.87
N CYS A 313 -18.61 1.30 -11.09
CA CYS A 313 -19.61 2.34 -11.32
C CYS A 313 -19.61 2.89 -12.74
N ASP A 314 -18.72 2.43 -13.61
CA ASP A 314 -18.51 3.01 -14.94
C ASP A 314 -18.29 4.54 -14.84
N ALA A 315 -17.60 4.95 -13.77
CA ALA A 315 -17.35 6.35 -13.47
C ALA A 315 -16.25 6.88 -14.40
N THR A 316 -16.44 8.09 -14.92
CA THR A 316 -15.39 8.80 -15.66
C THR A 316 -14.24 9.18 -14.72
N ALA A 317 -13.06 9.46 -15.27
CA ALA A 317 -11.95 9.99 -14.48
C ALA A 317 -12.34 11.26 -13.69
N SER A 318 -13.19 12.12 -14.25
CA SER A 318 -13.71 13.30 -13.55
C SER A 318 -14.61 12.96 -12.36
N ALA A 319 -15.34 11.84 -12.44
CA ALA A 319 -16.18 11.35 -11.36
C ALA A 319 -15.35 10.75 -10.22
N VAL A 320 -14.28 10.02 -10.56
CA VAL A 320 -13.30 9.54 -9.57
C VAL A 320 -12.65 10.72 -8.86
N SER A 321 -12.16 11.73 -9.59
CA SER A 321 -11.58 12.93 -8.97
C SER A 321 -12.56 13.71 -8.09
N ALA A 322 -13.85 13.72 -8.43
CA ALA A 322 -14.88 14.34 -7.60
C ALA A 322 -15.08 13.57 -6.28
N CYS A 323 -14.98 12.24 -6.32
CA CYS A 323 -14.97 11.41 -5.12
C CYS A 323 -13.73 11.64 -4.26
N ASP A 324 -12.54 11.74 -4.86
CA ASP A 324 -11.31 12.00 -4.11
C ASP A 324 -11.36 13.38 -3.42
N ALA A 325 -11.96 14.37 -4.09
CA ALA A 325 -12.22 15.68 -3.50
C ALA A 325 -13.23 15.60 -2.35
N ALA A 326 -14.27 14.76 -2.47
CA ALA A 326 -15.23 14.51 -1.40
C ALA A 326 -14.61 13.79 -0.20
N ALA A 327 -13.73 12.80 -0.45
CA ALA A 327 -12.94 12.13 0.58
C ALA A 327 -12.09 13.16 1.33
N SER A 328 -11.39 14.02 0.60
CA SER A 328 -10.59 15.11 1.17
C SER A 328 -11.42 16.08 2.00
N ALA A 329 -12.64 16.43 1.56
CA ALA A 329 -13.54 17.33 2.29
C ALA A 329 -14.05 16.73 3.61
N ALA A 330 -14.08 15.39 3.72
CA ALA A 330 -14.49 14.69 4.92
C ALA A 330 -13.33 14.48 5.92
N GLN A 331 -12.08 14.62 5.48
CA GLN A 331 -10.90 14.46 6.35
C GLN A 331 -10.90 15.47 7.50
N GLY A 332 -10.51 15.01 8.69
CA GLY A 332 -10.46 15.83 9.92
C GLY A 332 -11.82 16.13 10.55
N LEU A 333 -12.93 15.71 9.93
CA LEU A 333 -14.26 15.74 10.55
C LEU A 333 -14.52 14.43 11.30
N ALA A 334 -15.43 14.49 12.28
CA ALA A 334 -15.77 13.34 13.10
C ALA A 334 -17.25 12.97 12.99
N GLY A 335 -17.52 11.67 13.08
CA GLY A 335 -18.85 11.08 13.07
C GLY A 335 -19.71 11.53 11.90
N GLN A 336 -21.01 11.78 12.17
CA GLN A 336 -21.98 12.14 11.14
C GLN A 336 -21.55 13.36 10.29
N ALA A 337 -20.77 14.30 10.85
CA ALA A 337 -20.30 15.46 10.10
C ALA A 337 -19.35 15.07 8.95
N ALA A 338 -18.50 14.05 9.15
CA ALA A 338 -17.61 13.56 8.10
C ALA A 338 -18.39 12.85 6.99
N ALA A 339 -19.33 11.97 7.36
CA ALA A 339 -20.19 11.28 6.39
C ALA A 339 -21.04 12.27 5.58
N SER A 340 -21.61 13.29 6.24
CA SER A 340 -22.35 14.35 5.56
C SER A 340 -21.47 15.18 4.63
N ALA A 341 -20.25 15.53 5.05
CA ALA A 341 -19.33 16.29 4.20
C ALA A 341 -18.95 15.52 2.92
N PHE A 342 -18.68 14.22 3.05
CA PHE A 342 -18.42 13.34 1.91
C PHE A 342 -19.64 13.29 0.97
N ASN A 343 -20.82 12.95 1.50
CA ASN A 343 -22.03 12.77 0.70
C ASN A 343 -22.43 14.07 -0.03
N SER A 344 -22.39 15.20 0.67
CA SER A 344 -22.76 16.48 0.08
C SER A 344 -21.75 16.98 -0.96
N ALA A 345 -20.45 16.67 -0.80
CA ALA A 345 -19.45 16.96 -1.83
C ALA A 345 -19.68 16.16 -3.13
N LEU A 346 -20.34 15.00 -3.03
CA LEU A 346 -20.79 14.19 -4.18
C LEU A 346 -22.17 14.56 -4.71
N GLY A 347 -22.88 15.49 -4.06
CA GLY A 347 -24.22 15.94 -4.46
C GLY A 347 -25.38 15.16 -3.85
N PHE A 348 -25.16 14.44 -2.74
CA PHE A 348 -26.17 13.68 -1.99
C PHE A 348 -26.55 14.31 -0.64
#